data_AF-A0A1W9L8L0-F1
#
_entry.id   AF-A0A1W9L8L0-F1
#
_cell.length_a   1.000
_cell.length_b   1.000
_cell.length_c   1.000
_cell.angle_alpha   90.00
_cell.angle_beta   90.00
_cell.angle_gamma   90.00
#
_symmetry.space_group_name_H-M   'P 1'
#
loop_
_entity.id
_entity.type
_entity.pdbx_description
1 polymer ?
#
loop_
_entity_poly.entity_id
_entity_poly.type
_entity_poly.pdbx_seq_one_letter_code
_entity_poly.pdbx_strand_id
1 'polypeptide(L)'
;MKRAAWIGLSLVAVLVAFRSTGIRLFENALARHMAIEALRDWRVPATEENIALYLSIDPVDKDGRAGTPTAPAAVRPRIPGKSGTQFSKAWSYDDLLDGGAIVIGIYGQGPDTWGAVARCLAGLAGVSSNIVVRHLHTRDQFLSSLKNDDVTLFLGHANYGRGIVFEPERGGSGLLRFRDEDLLVPASHMEPGDRVLSNLGNGMVQIRAGGAAATPLDVRCKAFFFLACRTEAYYRNWWTRTHPQCDLVTANYVWSASRLAPQFIPEIVRGLDERMSLEDIVARMNRDLPLEILRGRGEEINLYRNSTNLPSRLFNHGSADSAGTL
;
A
#
# COMPACT_ATOMS: atom_id res chain seq x y z
N MET A 1 33.15 18.17 -55.43
CA MET A 1 31.82 18.44 -54.84
C MET A 1 31.31 17.38 -53.85
N LYS A 2 31.56 16.07 -54.03
CA LYS A 2 31.01 15.04 -53.10
C LYS A 2 31.60 15.06 -51.67
N ARG A 3 32.88 15.41 -51.46
CA ARG A 3 33.52 15.39 -50.12
C ARG A 3 33.04 16.51 -49.17
N ALA A 4 32.73 17.69 -49.68
CA ALA A 4 32.26 18.82 -48.87
C ALA A 4 30.84 18.59 -48.31
N ALA A 5 29.98 17.89 -49.07
CA ALA A 5 28.65 17.50 -48.62
C ALA A 5 28.68 16.48 -47.47
N TRP A 6 29.61 15.52 -47.50
CA TRP A 6 29.79 14.54 -46.41
C TRP A 6 30.35 15.18 -45.13
N ILE A 7 31.29 16.12 -45.24
CA ILE A 7 31.82 16.86 -44.08
C ILE A 7 30.70 17.71 -43.45
N GLY A 8 29.89 18.40 -44.26
CA GLY A 8 28.76 19.18 -43.77
C GLY A 8 27.68 18.33 -43.09
N LEU A 9 27.34 17.16 -43.65
CA LEU A 9 26.36 16.24 -43.06
C LEU A 9 26.87 15.65 -41.73
N SER A 10 28.14 15.27 -41.66
CA SER A 10 28.78 14.79 -40.42
C SER A 10 28.83 15.88 -39.35
N LEU A 11 29.12 17.14 -39.73
CA LEU A 11 29.15 18.26 -38.79
C LEU A 11 27.75 18.56 -38.22
N VAL A 12 26.71 18.51 -39.07
CA VAL A 12 25.32 18.66 -38.65
C VAL A 12 24.87 17.50 -37.78
N ALA A 13 25.20 16.25 -38.12
CA ALA A 13 24.89 15.09 -37.29
C ALA A 13 25.59 15.15 -35.92
N VAL A 14 26.84 15.59 -35.88
CA VAL A 14 27.58 15.84 -34.63
C VAL A 14 26.93 16.98 -33.83
N LEU A 15 26.59 18.10 -34.47
CA LEU A 15 25.90 19.22 -33.80
C LEU A 15 24.51 18.83 -33.27
N VAL A 16 23.75 18.01 -34.01
CA VAL A 16 22.46 17.46 -33.57
C VAL A 16 22.65 16.46 -32.44
N ALA A 17 23.66 15.58 -32.52
CA ALA A 17 24.00 14.65 -31.45
C ALA A 17 24.41 15.40 -30.17
N PHE A 18 25.30 16.39 -30.25
CA PHE A 18 25.68 17.24 -29.12
C PHE A 18 24.52 18.06 -28.58
N ARG A 19 23.65 18.59 -29.45
CA ARG A 19 22.41 19.27 -29.03
C ARG A 19 21.47 18.31 -28.30
N SER A 20 21.30 17.09 -28.79
CA SER A 20 20.45 16.07 -28.15
C SER A 20 21.03 15.56 -26.83
N THR A 21 22.35 15.43 -26.71
CA THR A 21 23.01 14.98 -25.48
C THR A 21 23.07 16.11 -24.46
N GLY A 22 23.37 17.35 -24.89
CA GLY A 22 23.37 18.53 -24.03
C GLY A 22 21.98 18.85 -23.48
N ILE A 23 20.93 18.75 -24.32
CA ILE A 23 19.53 18.90 -23.89
C ILE A 23 19.18 17.82 -22.87
N ARG A 24 19.49 16.55 -23.13
CA ARG A 24 19.22 15.46 -22.17
C ARG A 24 19.99 15.62 -20.85
N LEU A 25 21.24 16.06 -20.90
CA LEU A 25 22.02 16.34 -19.68
C LEU A 25 21.41 17.49 -18.88
N PHE A 26 20.96 18.55 -19.56
CA PHE A 26 20.29 19.69 -18.93
C PHE A 26 18.93 19.28 -18.34
N GLU A 27 18.11 18.54 -19.08
CA GLU A 27 16.82 18.01 -18.62
C GLU A 27 17.00 17.10 -17.40
N ASN A 28 18.00 16.20 -17.43
CA ASN A 28 18.32 15.35 -16.29
C ASN A 28 18.81 16.15 -15.08
N ALA A 29 19.64 17.17 -15.30
CA ALA A 29 20.13 18.05 -14.23
C ALA A 29 19.00 18.87 -13.61
N LEU A 30 18.11 19.43 -14.45
CA LEU A 30 16.94 20.19 -14.01
C LEU A 30 15.95 19.29 -13.26
N ALA A 31 15.64 18.11 -13.78
CA ALA A 31 14.76 17.16 -13.12
C ALA A 31 15.34 16.71 -11.76
N ARG A 32 16.64 16.44 -11.70
CA ARG A 32 17.33 16.11 -10.45
C ARG A 32 17.32 17.29 -9.48
N HIS A 33 17.51 18.53 -9.95
CA HIS A 33 17.42 19.72 -9.12
C HIS A 33 16.01 19.91 -8.56
N MET A 34 14.97 19.79 -9.39
CA MET A 34 13.58 19.83 -8.94
C MET A 34 13.25 18.73 -7.93
N ALA A 35 13.76 17.52 -8.15
CA ALA A 35 13.62 16.41 -7.19
C ALA A 35 14.27 16.75 -5.86
N ILE A 36 15.49 17.30 -5.86
CA ILE A 36 16.20 17.71 -4.64
C ILE A 36 15.42 18.81 -3.90
N GLU A 37 14.93 19.83 -4.62
CA GLU A 37 14.13 20.91 -4.03
C GLU A 37 12.82 20.37 -3.42
N ALA A 38 12.09 19.53 -4.14
CA ALA A 38 10.87 18.90 -3.64
C ALA A 38 11.12 17.99 -2.43
N LEU A 39 12.18 17.17 -2.47
CA LEU A 39 12.57 16.33 -1.35
C LEU A 39 13.00 17.18 -0.14
N ARG A 40 13.66 18.32 -0.36
CA ARG A 40 14.01 19.27 0.71
C ARG A 40 12.77 19.87 1.35
N ASP A 41 11.78 20.25 0.54
CA ASP A 41 10.50 20.78 1.04
C ASP A 41 9.74 19.73 1.86
N TRP A 42 9.79 18.46 1.45
CA TRP A 42 9.26 17.32 2.21
C TRP A 42 10.16 16.87 3.35
N ARG A 43 11.35 17.47 3.47
CA ARG A 43 12.44 17.12 4.40
C ARG A 43 12.80 15.64 4.38
N VAL A 44 12.79 15.04 3.18
CA VAL A 44 13.30 13.69 2.91
C VAL A 44 14.75 13.84 2.43
N PRO A 45 15.71 13.02 2.91
CA PRO A 45 17.10 13.10 2.46
C PRO A 45 17.22 12.90 0.95
N ALA A 46 18.02 13.72 0.27
CA ALA A 46 18.26 13.64 -1.17
C ALA A 46 19.26 12.52 -1.53
N THR A 47 18.94 11.28 -1.17
CA THR A 47 19.70 10.09 -1.56
C THR A 47 19.45 9.74 -3.02
N GLU A 48 20.34 8.97 -3.64
CA GLU A 48 20.14 8.49 -5.02
C GLU A 48 18.85 7.70 -5.17
N GLU A 49 18.50 6.88 -4.19
CA GLU A 49 17.25 6.12 -4.15
C GLU A 49 16.01 7.03 -4.13
N ASN A 50 16.00 8.06 -3.30
CA ASN A 50 14.84 8.97 -3.19
C ASN A 50 14.68 9.85 -4.43
N ILE A 51 15.81 10.26 -5.02
CA ILE A 51 15.83 10.97 -6.29
C ILE A 51 15.31 10.05 -7.40
N ALA A 52 15.77 8.80 -7.47
CA ALA A 52 15.29 7.84 -8.48
C ALA A 52 13.79 7.56 -8.33
N LEU A 53 13.31 7.40 -7.09
CA LEU A 53 11.89 7.18 -6.79
C LEU A 53 11.03 8.40 -7.16
N TYR A 54 11.53 9.62 -6.95
CA TYR A 54 10.85 10.83 -7.41
C TYR A 54 10.84 10.91 -8.94
N LEU A 55 11.96 10.61 -9.60
CA LEU A 55 12.07 10.71 -11.06
C LEU A 55 11.34 9.58 -11.80
N SER A 56 11.00 8.47 -11.14
CA SER A 56 10.18 7.40 -11.69
C SER A 56 8.68 7.71 -11.71
N ILE A 57 8.27 8.89 -11.23
CA ILE A 57 6.91 9.38 -11.37
C ILE A 57 6.68 9.68 -12.85
N ASP A 58 5.86 8.87 -13.53
CA ASP A 58 5.22 9.31 -14.78
C ASP A 58 4.58 10.67 -14.51
N PRO A 59 4.80 11.70 -15.34
CA PRO A 59 4.35 13.05 -15.04
C PRO A 59 2.83 13.07 -14.83
N VAL A 60 2.43 13.00 -13.56
CA VAL A 60 1.06 13.25 -13.11
C VAL A 60 0.76 14.68 -13.51
N ASP A 61 -0.33 14.85 -14.23
CA ASP A 61 -0.83 16.11 -14.74
C ASP A 61 -0.67 17.23 -13.69
N LYS A 62 -0.08 18.37 -14.10
CA LYS A 62 0.45 19.44 -13.23
C LYS A 62 -0.60 20.10 -12.30
N ASP A 63 -1.85 19.68 -12.36
CA ASP A 63 -2.98 20.28 -11.66
C ASP A 63 -3.32 19.60 -10.33
N GLY A 64 -2.55 18.60 -9.87
CA GLY A 64 -2.74 18.01 -8.54
C GLY A 64 -4.11 17.35 -8.34
N ARG A 65 -4.89 17.17 -9.40
CA ARG A 65 -6.05 16.28 -9.41
C ARG A 65 -5.51 14.87 -9.32
N ALA A 66 -5.92 14.13 -8.28
CA ALA A 66 -5.77 12.68 -8.29
C ALA A 66 -6.29 12.22 -9.64
N GLY A 67 -5.40 11.73 -10.51
CA GLY A 67 -5.79 11.23 -11.81
C GLY A 67 -6.86 10.19 -11.55
N THR A 68 -8.11 10.49 -11.93
CA THR A 68 -9.09 9.44 -12.14
C THR A 68 -8.41 8.52 -13.15
N PRO A 69 -8.21 7.21 -12.86
CA PRO A 69 -7.68 6.32 -13.88
C PRO A 69 -8.76 6.20 -14.96
N THR A 70 -8.75 7.09 -15.95
CA THR A 70 -9.41 6.88 -17.23
C THR A 70 -8.50 6.00 -18.06
N ALA A 71 -8.41 4.73 -17.70
CA ALA A 71 -8.31 3.74 -18.75
C ALA A 71 -9.74 3.62 -19.32
N PRO A 72 -10.00 3.95 -20.59
CA PRO A 72 -11.20 3.43 -21.23
C PRO A 72 -11.17 1.91 -21.07
N ALA A 73 -12.35 1.31 -20.91
CA ALA A 73 -12.54 -0.14 -20.93
C ALA A 73 -12.13 -0.71 -22.30
N ALA A 74 -10.83 -0.72 -22.57
CA ALA A 74 -10.26 -1.65 -23.51
C ALA A 74 -10.54 -3.01 -22.91
N VAL A 75 -11.31 -3.84 -23.62
CA VAL A 75 -11.46 -5.26 -23.34
C VAL A 75 -10.06 -5.83 -23.25
N ARG A 76 -9.55 -5.96 -22.03
CA ARG A 76 -8.22 -6.51 -21.79
C ARG A 76 -8.30 -7.98 -22.13
N PRO A 77 -7.33 -8.52 -22.89
CA PRO A 77 -7.31 -9.96 -23.12
C PRO A 77 -7.16 -10.63 -21.76
N ARG A 78 -8.23 -11.31 -21.34
CA ARG A 78 -8.25 -12.22 -20.20
C ARG A 78 -7.10 -13.19 -20.40
N ILE A 79 -6.06 -13.14 -19.57
CA ILE A 79 -5.02 -14.17 -19.61
C ILE A 79 -5.73 -15.45 -19.18
N PRO A 80 -5.84 -16.48 -20.04
CA PRO A 80 -6.49 -17.73 -19.65
C PRO A 80 -5.66 -18.31 -18.50
N GLY A 81 -6.23 -18.33 -17.30
CA GLY A 81 -5.59 -18.99 -16.18
C GLY A 81 -5.49 -20.46 -16.47
N LYS A 82 -4.26 -20.95 -16.67
CA LYS A 82 -3.99 -22.37 -16.59
C LYS A 82 -4.27 -22.81 -15.15
N SER A 83 -4.97 -23.93 -14.98
CA SER A 83 -5.06 -24.58 -13.65
C SER A 83 -3.66 -24.71 -13.04
N GLY A 84 -3.56 -24.53 -11.73
CA GLY A 84 -2.29 -24.53 -11.01
C GLY A 84 -1.53 -23.19 -10.99
N THR A 85 -2.10 -22.08 -11.47
CA THR A 85 -1.50 -20.74 -11.30
C THR A 85 -1.45 -20.38 -9.82
N GLN A 86 -0.27 -20.03 -9.31
CA GLN A 86 -0.08 -19.66 -7.91
C GLN A 86 -0.52 -18.21 -7.65
N PHE A 87 -1.30 -17.99 -6.59
CA PHE A 87 -1.62 -16.65 -6.08
C PHE A 87 -0.57 -16.19 -5.08
N SER A 88 -0.17 -17.06 -4.15
CA SER A 88 0.96 -16.85 -3.25
C SER A 88 1.68 -18.18 -3.05
N LYS A 89 2.69 -18.22 -2.17
CA LYS A 89 3.31 -19.50 -1.78
C LYS A 89 2.35 -20.47 -1.10
N ALA A 90 1.33 -19.93 -0.43
CA ALA A 90 0.37 -20.71 0.33
C ALA A 90 -0.90 -21.06 -0.45
N TRP A 91 -1.23 -20.28 -1.49
CA TRP A 91 -2.52 -20.37 -2.19
C TRP A 91 -2.36 -20.40 -3.69
N SER A 92 -3.13 -21.28 -4.33
CA SER A 92 -3.35 -21.25 -5.77
C SER A 92 -4.59 -20.43 -6.12
N TYR A 93 -4.72 -20.01 -7.37
CA TYR A 93 -5.97 -19.41 -7.85
C TYR A 93 -7.13 -20.41 -7.89
N ASP A 94 -6.85 -21.72 -7.91
CA ASP A 94 -7.89 -22.73 -7.85
C ASP A 94 -8.52 -22.75 -6.44
N ASP A 95 -7.74 -22.47 -5.38
CA ASP A 95 -8.26 -22.29 -4.02
C ASP A 95 -9.16 -21.06 -3.86
N LEU A 96 -8.84 -19.97 -4.58
CA LEU A 96 -9.63 -18.74 -4.57
C LEU A 96 -10.90 -18.85 -5.44
N LEU A 97 -10.95 -19.81 -6.37
CA LEU A 97 -12.06 -19.99 -7.32
C LEU A 97 -12.95 -21.19 -6.98
N ASP A 98 -12.74 -21.87 -5.85
CA ASP A 98 -13.51 -23.06 -5.44
C ASP A 98 -15.03 -22.77 -5.39
N GLY A 99 -15.42 -21.55 -5.03
CA GLY A 99 -16.80 -21.07 -5.05
C GLY A 99 -17.33 -20.62 -6.43
N GLY A 100 -16.57 -20.80 -7.51
CA GLY A 100 -16.88 -20.33 -8.86
C GLY A 100 -16.57 -18.85 -9.12
N ALA A 101 -16.27 -18.07 -8.07
CA ALA A 101 -15.83 -16.69 -8.14
C ALA A 101 -14.98 -16.33 -6.91
N ILE A 102 -14.08 -15.37 -7.07
CA ILE A 102 -13.32 -14.76 -5.97
C ILE A 102 -14.22 -13.73 -5.29
N VAL A 103 -14.48 -13.90 -4.00
CA VAL A 103 -15.28 -12.97 -3.20
C VAL A 103 -14.38 -12.03 -2.41
N ILE A 104 -14.59 -10.73 -2.59
CA ILE A 104 -13.83 -9.65 -1.94
C ILE A 104 -14.76 -8.84 -1.04
N GLY A 105 -14.51 -8.84 0.26
CA GLY A 105 -15.18 -7.99 1.23
C GLY A 105 -14.37 -6.73 1.54
N ILE A 106 -14.96 -5.54 1.39
CA ILE A 106 -14.28 -4.26 1.63
C ILE A 106 -14.97 -3.47 2.74
N TYR A 107 -14.28 -3.27 3.86
CA TYR A 107 -14.73 -2.40 4.94
C TYR A 107 -14.00 -1.04 4.88
N GLY A 108 -14.77 0.04 4.75
CA GLY A 108 -14.27 1.40 4.97
C GLY A 108 -14.62 1.89 6.37
N GLN A 109 -13.72 2.61 7.03
CA GLN A 109 -14.01 3.30 8.29
C GLN A 109 -14.45 4.74 8.00
N GLY A 110 -15.68 5.04 8.40
CA GLY A 110 -16.25 6.39 8.35
C GLY A 110 -16.87 6.79 7.00
N PRO A 111 -17.70 7.86 6.99
CA PRO A 111 -18.44 8.29 5.80
C PRO A 111 -17.56 8.64 4.59
N ASP A 112 -16.40 9.28 4.81
CA ASP A 112 -15.50 9.69 3.74
C ASP A 112 -14.90 8.48 3.01
N THR A 113 -14.51 7.46 3.77
CA THR A 113 -13.98 6.21 3.22
C THR A 113 -15.10 5.42 2.53
N TRP A 114 -16.31 5.38 3.10
CA TRP A 114 -17.45 4.74 2.44
C TRP A 114 -17.77 5.36 1.09
N GLY A 115 -17.77 6.69 1.00
CA GLY A 115 -18.00 7.39 -0.25
C GLY A 115 -16.93 7.07 -1.29
N ALA A 116 -15.66 7.00 -0.88
CA ALA A 116 -14.56 6.59 -1.76
C ALA A 116 -14.72 5.15 -2.25
N VAL A 117 -14.96 4.20 -1.34
CA VAL A 117 -15.20 2.78 -1.66
C VAL A 117 -16.37 2.62 -2.61
N ALA A 118 -17.53 3.23 -2.30
CA ALA A 118 -18.73 3.14 -3.13
C ALA A 118 -18.48 3.64 -4.57
N ARG A 119 -17.73 4.74 -4.74
CA ARG A 119 -17.34 5.24 -6.07
C ARG A 119 -16.43 4.27 -6.81
N CYS A 120 -15.46 3.66 -6.12
CA CYS A 120 -14.60 2.64 -6.73
C CYS A 120 -15.42 1.44 -7.20
N LEU A 121 -16.35 0.95 -6.37
CA LEU A 121 -17.19 -0.19 -6.71
C LEU A 121 -18.09 0.07 -7.91
N ALA A 122 -18.65 1.28 -8.01
CA ALA A 122 -19.45 1.67 -9.18
C ALA A 122 -18.62 1.64 -10.47
N GLY A 123 -17.35 2.07 -10.43
CA GLY A 123 -16.44 2.01 -11.57
C GLY A 123 -15.92 0.61 -11.92
N LEU A 124 -16.04 -0.36 -11.00
CA LEU A 124 -15.62 -1.75 -11.19
C LEU A 124 -16.76 -2.69 -11.58
N ALA A 125 -17.99 -2.20 -11.62
CA ALA A 125 -19.15 -2.99 -12.02
C ALA A 125 -18.97 -3.55 -13.45
N GLY A 126 -18.98 -4.87 -13.58
CA GLY A 126 -18.85 -5.57 -14.87
C GLY A 126 -17.41 -5.77 -15.36
N VAL A 127 -16.38 -5.45 -14.56
CA VAL A 127 -14.97 -5.60 -14.96
C VAL A 127 -14.53 -7.07 -15.04
N SER A 128 -15.11 -7.96 -14.22
CA SER A 128 -14.81 -9.40 -14.29
C SER A 128 -16.04 -10.24 -13.95
N SER A 129 -16.26 -11.32 -14.72
CA SER A 129 -17.34 -12.27 -14.42
C SER A 129 -17.03 -13.19 -13.23
N ASN A 130 -15.77 -13.21 -12.75
CA ASN A 130 -15.32 -14.17 -11.73
C ASN A 130 -14.89 -13.48 -10.43
N ILE A 131 -15.17 -12.18 -10.26
CA ILE A 131 -14.86 -11.43 -9.04
C ILE A 131 -16.14 -10.79 -8.54
N VAL A 132 -16.48 -11.05 -7.29
CA VAL A 132 -17.63 -10.47 -6.59
C VAL A 132 -17.10 -9.56 -5.49
N VAL A 133 -17.38 -8.26 -5.58
CA VAL A 133 -16.92 -7.28 -4.59
C VAL A 133 -18.11 -6.77 -3.76
N ARG A 134 -17.97 -6.78 -2.44
CA ARG A 134 -19.01 -6.37 -1.49
C ARG A 134 -18.51 -5.23 -0.60
N HIS A 135 -19.32 -4.18 -0.47
CA HIS A 135 -19.10 -3.15 0.54
C HIS A 135 -19.62 -3.64 1.90
N LEU A 136 -18.78 -3.59 2.92
CA LEU A 136 -19.07 -3.96 4.29
C LEU A 136 -19.27 -2.69 5.12
N HIS A 137 -20.45 -2.55 5.72
CA HIS A 137 -20.88 -1.35 6.44
C HIS A 137 -20.88 -1.51 7.97
N THR A 138 -20.70 -2.72 8.47
CA THR A 138 -20.71 -3.02 9.90
C THR A 138 -19.49 -3.85 10.30
N ARG A 139 -19.13 -3.76 11.59
CA ARG A 139 -18.10 -4.62 12.19
C ARG A 139 -18.42 -6.10 11.97
N ASP A 140 -19.67 -6.52 12.14
CA ASP A 140 -20.06 -7.92 11.98
C ASP A 140 -19.92 -8.41 10.54
N GLN A 141 -20.22 -7.56 9.56
CA GLN A 141 -19.98 -7.86 8.15
C GLN A 141 -18.48 -8.00 7.86
N PHE A 142 -17.64 -7.15 8.46
CA PHE A 142 -16.19 -7.27 8.38
C PHE A 142 -15.66 -8.55 9.03
N LEU A 143 -16.12 -8.90 10.23
CA LEU A 143 -15.73 -10.13 10.90
C LEU A 143 -16.22 -11.38 10.14
N SER A 144 -17.41 -11.31 9.54
CA SER A 144 -17.92 -12.35 8.65
C SER A 144 -17.08 -12.50 7.38
N SER A 145 -16.62 -11.39 6.80
CA SER A 145 -15.71 -11.38 5.65
C SER A 145 -14.39 -12.10 5.95
N LEU A 146 -13.77 -11.83 7.10
CA LEU A 146 -12.53 -12.53 7.51
C LEU A 146 -12.70 -14.06 7.61
N LYS A 147 -13.92 -14.53 7.85
CA LYS A 147 -14.26 -15.95 7.98
C LYS A 147 -14.70 -16.62 6.67
N ASN A 148 -15.36 -15.88 5.79
CA ASN A 148 -16.14 -16.47 4.70
C ASN A 148 -15.71 -15.98 3.31
N ASP A 149 -15.02 -14.85 3.18
CA ASP A 149 -14.58 -14.33 1.89
C ASP A 149 -13.14 -14.78 1.57
N ASP A 150 -12.80 -14.87 0.30
CA ASP A 150 -11.44 -15.23 -0.14
C ASP A 150 -10.43 -14.13 0.19
N VAL A 151 -10.84 -12.88 -0.01
CA VAL A 151 -10.03 -11.68 0.21
C VAL A 151 -10.82 -10.67 1.03
N THR A 152 -10.20 -10.15 2.09
CA THR A 152 -10.78 -9.07 2.89
C THR A 152 -9.91 -7.82 2.82
N LEU A 153 -10.54 -6.64 2.68
CA LEU A 153 -9.89 -5.34 2.69
C LEU A 153 -10.42 -4.52 3.88
N PHE A 154 -9.51 -3.93 4.65
CA PHE A 154 -9.81 -2.91 5.64
C PHE A 154 -9.17 -1.58 5.22
N LEU A 155 -9.98 -0.52 5.19
CA LEU A 155 -9.55 0.84 4.88
C LEU A 155 -9.95 1.76 6.04
N GLY A 156 -9.00 2.25 6.83
CA GLY A 156 -9.35 3.09 7.98
C GLY A 156 -8.20 3.52 8.86
N HIS A 157 -8.49 3.68 10.14
CA HIS A 157 -7.55 4.05 11.18
C HIS A 157 -6.99 2.81 11.89
N ALA A 158 -5.70 2.88 12.17
CA ALA A 158 -5.01 1.97 13.06
C ALA A 158 -4.44 2.77 14.23
N ASN A 159 -4.44 2.18 15.43
CA ASN A 159 -3.89 2.85 16.59
C ASN A 159 -2.41 2.50 16.76
N TYR A 160 -1.50 3.15 16.02
CA TYR A 160 -0.03 3.07 16.23
C TYR A 160 0.51 1.65 16.45
N GLY A 161 0.21 0.76 15.51
CA GLY A 161 0.60 -0.64 15.64
C GLY A 161 -0.13 -1.40 16.74
N ARG A 162 -1.31 -0.96 17.21
CA ARG A 162 -2.21 -1.73 18.09
C ARG A 162 -3.34 -2.47 17.36
N GLY A 163 -3.48 -2.25 16.05
CA GLY A 163 -4.44 -2.95 15.18
C GLY A 163 -5.59 -2.05 14.71
N ILE A 164 -6.70 -2.68 14.32
CA ILE A 164 -7.89 -2.01 13.76
C ILE A 164 -8.61 -1.20 14.85
N VAL A 165 -8.90 0.07 14.57
CA VAL A 165 -9.83 0.87 15.37
C VAL A 165 -11.18 0.87 14.68
N PHE A 166 -12.26 0.53 15.39
CA PHE A 166 -13.62 0.75 14.89
C PHE A 166 -14.13 2.10 15.43
N GLU A 167 -14.97 2.80 14.66
CA GLU A 167 -15.54 4.07 15.12
C GLU A 167 -16.44 3.89 16.34
N PRO A 168 -16.21 4.65 17.44
CA PRO A 168 -17.00 4.55 18.67
C PRO A 168 -18.48 4.92 18.51
N GLU A 169 -18.82 5.79 17.55
CA GLU A 169 -20.20 6.28 17.33
C GLU A 169 -21.20 5.16 17.01
N ARG A 170 -20.72 3.95 16.68
CA ARG A 170 -21.53 2.75 16.46
C ARG A 170 -21.26 1.62 17.46
N GLY A 171 -20.71 1.93 18.63
CA GLY A 171 -20.49 0.98 19.72
C GLY A 171 -19.29 0.02 19.53
N GLY A 172 -18.37 0.33 18.62
CA GLY A 172 -17.17 -0.48 18.40
C GLY A 172 -16.01 -0.05 19.30
N SER A 173 -15.57 -0.90 20.23
CA SER A 173 -14.20 -0.82 20.74
C SER A 173 -13.22 -1.21 19.63
N GLY A 174 -12.01 -0.65 19.63
CA GLY A 174 -10.94 -1.12 18.74
C GLY A 174 -10.66 -2.61 18.91
N LEU A 175 -10.21 -3.29 17.84
CA LEU A 175 -9.55 -4.59 17.94
C LEU A 175 -8.09 -4.32 18.31
N LEU A 176 -7.82 -4.16 19.60
CA LEU A 176 -6.47 -4.05 20.13
C LEU A 176 -5.97 -5.45 20.48
N ARG A 177 -4.78 -5.81 19.97
CA ARG A 177 -4.39 -7.23 19.86
C ARG A 177 -2.96 -7.57 20.26
N PHE A 178 -2.22 -6.60 20.79
CA PHE A 178 -0.80 -6.76 21.07
C PHE A 178 -0.60 -7.21 22.50
N ARG A 179 0.16 -8.30 22.65
CA ARG A 179 0.63 -8.80 23.92
C ARG A 179 2.13 -8.95 23.83
N ASP A 180 2.85 -8.36 24.78
CA ASP A 180 4.30 -8.52 24.95
C ASP A 180 5.17 -8.04 23.76
N GLU A 181 4.59 -7.28 22.83
CA GLU A 181 5.28 -6.62 21.71
C GLU A 181 5.74 -5.20 22.10
N ASP A 182 6.90 -4.79 21.59
CA ASP A 182 7.38 -3.41 21.72
C ASP A 182 6.69 -2.54 20.68
N LEU A 183 5.98 -1.50 21.10
CA LEU A 183 5.27 -0.59 20.21
C LEU A 183 5.75 0.84 20.40
N LEU A 184 5.66 1.65 19.34
CA LEU A 184 5.85 3.09 19.41
C LEU A 184 4.49 3.81 19.31
N VAL A 185 4.01 4.40 20.41
CA VAL A 185 2.69 5.04 20.49
C VAL A 185 2.78 6.45 21.05
N PRO A 186 1.81 7.36 20.80
CA PRO A 186 1.68 8.59 21.55
C PRO A 186 1.38 8.29 23.02
N ALA A 187 1.87 9.12 23.93
CA ALA A 187 1.59 8.99 25.35
C ALA A 187 0.08 8.95 25.65
N SER A 188 -0.73 9.70 24.88
CA SER A 188 -2.20 9.72 25.00
C SER A 188 -2.89 8.43 24.59
N HIS A 189 -2.20 7.52 23.89
CA HIS A 189 -2.74 6.24 23.41
C HIS A 189 -2.21 5.04 24.20
N MET A 190 -1.54 5.29 25.31
CA MET A 190 -1.24 4.23 26.27
C MET A 190 -2.53 3.70 26.90
N GLU A 191 -2.55 2.40 27.12
CA GLU A 191 -3.64 1.68 27.76
C GLU A 191 -3.24 1.15 29.13
N PRO A 192 -4.22 0.89 30.03
CA PRO A 192 -3.95 0.23 31.30
C PRO A 192 -3.24 -1.11 31.07
N GLY A 193 -2.07 -1.28 31.71
CA GLY A 193 -1.25 -2.48 31.61
C GLY A 193 0.03 -2.29 30.82
N ASP A 194 0.09 -1.32 29.90
CA ASP A 194 1.30 -1.04 29.13
C ASP A 194 2.49 -0.69 30.03
N ARG A 195 3.66 -1.25 29.72
CA ARG A 195 4.90 -0.92 30.40
C ARG A 195 5.73 0.01 29.52
N VAL A 196 5.94 1.24 29.97
CA VAL A 196 6.85 2.19 29.30
C VAL A 196 8.27 1.64 29.32
N LEU A 197 8.91 1.62 28.15
CA LEU A 197 10.31 1.26 27.96
C LEU A 197 11.19 2.50 27.83
N SER A 198 10.75 3.49 27.03
CA SER A 198 11.45 4.75 26.86
C SER A 198 10.49 5.88 26.46
N ASN A 199 10.83 7.12 26.84
CA ASN A 199 10.12 8.34 26.43
C ASN A 199 10.98 9.09 25.41
N LEU A 200 10.44 9.39 24.23
CA LEU A 200 11.23 10.02 23.14
C LEU A 200 11.22 11.55 23.19
N GLY A 201 10.57 12.17 24.19
CA GLY A 201 10.57 13.62 24.41
C GLY A 201 9.77 14.44 23.39
N ASN A 202 9.12 13.80 22.43
CA ASN A 202 8.27 14.42 21.39
C ASN A 202 6.78 14.04 21.53
N GLY A 203 6.37 13.55 22.71
CA GLY A 203 5.01 13.03 22.94
C GLY A 203 4.82 11.57 22.52
N MET A 204 5.84 10.92 21.94
CA MET A 204 5.87 9.49 21.68
C MET A 204 6.56 8.73 22.81
N VAL A 205 6.09 7.51 23.06
CA VAL A 205 6.58 6.59 24.07
C VAL A 205 6.76 5.21 23.45
N GLN A 206 7.91 4.61 23.69
CA GLN A 206 8.11 3.19 23.42
C GLN A 206 7.56 2.41 24.60
N ILE A 207 6.70 1.44 24.33
CA ILE A 207 6.03 0.64 25.35
C ILE A 207 6.19 -0.84 25.03
N ARG A 208 6.09 -1.68 26.06
CA ARG A 208 5.73 -3.09 25.95
C ARG A 208 4.21 -3.16 26.13
N ALA A 209 3.48 -3.59 25.11
CA ALA A 209 2.03 -3.64 25.13
C ALA A 209 1.54 -4.55 26.26
N GLY A 210 0.73 -4.00 27.16
CA GLY A 210 0.31 -4.70 28.35
C GLY A 210 -1.17 -4.99 28.35
N GLY A 211 -1.50 -6.25 28.07
CA GLY A 211 -2.69 -6.89 28.62
C GLY A 211 -4.05 -6.37 28.15
N ALA A 212 -4.37 -6.54 26.87
CA ALA A 212 -5.72 -6.98 26.49
C ALA A 212 -5.59 -8.33 25.79
N ALA A 213 -6.27 -9.36 26.30
CA ALA A 213 -6.30 -10.66 25.65
C ALA A 213 -6.86 -10.49 24.23
N ALA A 214 -6.09 -10.88 23.22
CA ALA A 214 -6.58 -10.94 21.85
C ALA A 214 -7.85 -11.81 21.86
N THR A 215 -9.01 -11.24 21.56
CA THR A 215 -10.17 -12.07 21.25
C THR A 215 -9.78 -12.89 20.03
N PRO A 216 -9.83 -14.23 20.08
CA PRO A 216 -9.55 -15.05 18.92
C PRO A 216 -10.42 -14.60 17.75
N LEU A 217 -9.78 -14.28 16.62
CA LEU A 217 -10.48 -14.05 15.37
C LEU A 217 -10.50 -15.36 14.59
N ASP A 218 -11.68 -15.77 14.10
CA ASP A 218 -11.83 -16.88 13.16
C ASP A 218 -11.50 -16.34 11.76
N VAL A 219 -10.21 -16.34 11.41
CA VAL A 219 -9.70 -15.87 10.12
C VAL A 219 -9.50 -17.06 9.19
N ARG A 220 -10.19 -17.07 8.06
CA ARG A 220 -10.09 -18.11 7.02
C ARG A 220 -9.91 -17.56 5.61
N CYS A 221 -10.03 -16.24 5.43
CA CYS A 221 -9.69 -15.60 4.17
C CYS A 221 -8.22 -15.85 3.80
N LYS A 222 -7.95 -16.01 2.50
CA LYS A 222 -6.61 -16.33 1.97
C LYS A 222 -5.68 -15.13 2.03
N ALA A 223 -6.21 -13.94 1.75
CA ALA A 223 -5.47 -12.68 1.84
C ALA A 223 -6.26 -11.60 2.60
N PHE A 224 -5.55 -10.88 3.47
CA PHE A 224 -6.05 -9.69 4.14
C PHE A 224 -5.22 -8.47 3.74
N PHE A 225 -5.90 -7.47 3.18
CA PHE A 225 -5.32 -6.19 2.79
C PHE A 225 -5.68 -5.13 3.83
N PHE A 226 -4.68 -4.66 4.56
CA PHE A 226 -4.83 -3.70 5.65
C PHE A 226 -4.25 -2.34 5.28
N LEU A 227 -5.14 -1.47 4.80
CA LEU A 227 -4.84 -0.08 4.46
C LEU A 227 -5.23 0.83 5.62
N ALA A 228 -4.27 1.12 6.50
CA ALA A 228 -4.55 1.93 7.68
C ALA A 228 -3.47 2.96 8.01
N CYS A 229 -3.86 3.96 8.80
CA CYS A 229 -3.14 5.23 8.92
C CYS A 229 -1.75 5.21 9.61
N ARG A 230 -1.14 4.04 9.84
CA ARG A 230 0.15 3.78 10.53
C ARG A 230 0.26 2.29 10.87
N THR A 231 0.49 1.44 9.87
CA THR A 231 0.71 0.01 10.14
C THR A 231 2.19 -0.25 10.29
N GLU A 232 2.61 -0.41 11.53
CA GLU A 232 3.98 -0.79 11.83
C GLU A 232 4.22 -2.28 11.56
N ALA A 233 5.50 -2.65 11.45
CA ALA A 233 5.94 -4.04 11.34
C ALA A 233 5.34 -4.94 12.44
N TYR A 234 5.04 -4.38 13.61
CA TYR A 234 4.47 -5.11 14.73
C TYR A 234 3.12 -5.76 14.41
N TYR A 235 2.16 -5.03 13.80
CA TYR A 235 0.85 -5.62 13.47
C TYR A 235 0.95 -6.73 12.44
N ARG A 236 1.82 -6.52 11.45
CA ARG A 236 2.09 -7.52 10.46
C ARG A 236 2.68 -8.78 11.10
N ASN A 237 3.72 -8.64 11.91
CA ASN A 237 4.40 -9.76 12.55
C ASN A 237 3.45 -10.52 13.50
N TRP A 238 2.66 -9.80 14.30
CA TRP A 238 1.64 -10.41 15.15
C TRP A 238 0.61 -11.18 14.34
N TRP A 239 0.07 -10.59 13.27
CA TRP A 239 -0.95 -11.22 12.43
C TRP A 239 -0.40 -12.47 11.74
N THR A 240 0.77 -12.38 11.10
CA THR A 240 1.41 -13.52 10.44
C THR A 240 1.67 -14.67 11.43
N ARG A 241 2.03 -14.36 12.67
CA ARG A 241 2.23 -15.39 13.72
C ARG A 241 0.92 -16.02 14.21
N THR A 242 -0.16 -15.25 14.30
CA THR A 242 -1.44 -15.69 14.89
C THR A 242 -2.45 -16.21 13.88
N HIS A 243 -2.30 -15.83 12.63
CA HIS A 243 -3.11 -16.24 11.49
C HIS A 243 -2.22 -16.67 10.31
N PRO A 244 -1.34 -17.68 10.49
CA PRO A 244 -0.41 -18.11 9.45
C PRO A 244 -1.11 -18.62 8.19
N GLN A 245 -2.39 -19.00 8.26
CA GLN A 245 -3.22 -19.36 7.12
C GLN A 245 -3.75 -18.16 6.31
N CYS A 246 -3.26 -16.94 6.55
CA CYS A 246 -3.73 -15.74 5.86
C CYS A 246 -2.53 -14.88 5.48
N ASP A 247 -2.34 -14.63 4.18
CA ASP A 247 -1.34 -13.69 3.71
C ASP A 247 -1.77 -12.26 4.04
N LEU A 248 -0.88 -11.50 4.64
CA LEU A 248 -1.18 -10.13 5.07
C LEU A 248 -0.42 -9.11 4.24
N VAL A 249 -1.16 -8.17 3.65
CA VAL A 249 -0.61 -6.98 3.00
C VAL A 249 -0.92 -5.76 3.86
N THR A 250 0.12 -5.06 4.33
CA THR A 250 -0.04 -3.87 5.19
C THR A 250 0.58 -2.63 4.59
N ALA A 251 0.00 -1.46 4.87
CA ALA A 251 0.58 -0.18 4.49
C ALA A 251 1.50 0.42 5.57
N ASN A 252 2.72 0.80 5.19
CA ASN A 252 3.72 1.40 6.10
C ASN A 252 3.42 2.87 6.40
N TYR A 253 3.13 3.64 5.34
CA TYR A 253 3.13 5.09 5.40
C TYR A 253 1.83 5.75 4.89
N VAL A 254 0.67 5.11 5.09
CA VAL A 254 -0.62 5.67 4.65
C VAL A 254 -1.24 6.49 5.77
N TRP A 255 -1.74 7.69 5.48
CA TRP A 255 -2.31 8.62 6.47
C TRP A 255 -3.82 8.77 6.29
N SER A 256 -4.29 8.65 5.04
CA SER A 256 -5.70 8.72 4.67
C SER A 256 -6.05 7.54 3.75
N ALA A 257 -6.77 6.57 4.30
CA ALA A 257 -7.25 5.44 3.53
C ALA A 257 -8.25 5.88 2.46
N SER A 258 -9.09 6.88 2.74
CA SER A 258 -10.05 7.43 1.78
C SER A 258 -9.40 8.06 0.56
N ARG A 259 -8.23 8.70 0.72
CA ARG A 259 -7.45 9.27 -0.39
C ARG A 259 -6.80 8.19 -1.26
N LEU A 260 -6.31 7.11 -0.66
CA LEU A 260 -5.61 6.05 -1.41
C LEU A 260 -6.57 4.99 -1.98
N ALA A 261 -7.77 4.83 -1.41
CA ALA A 261 -8.77 3.86 -1.85
C ALA A 261 -9.01 3.83 -3.38
N PRO A 262 -9.11 4.99 -4.08
CA PRO A 262 -9.32 5.03 -5.52
C PRO A 262 -8.19 4.47 -6.38
N GLN A 263 -6.99 4.38 -5.84
CA GLN A 263 -5.83 3.78 -6.51
C GLN A 263 -5.64 2.33 -6.03
N PHE A 264 -5.80 2.11 -4.72
CA PHE A 264 -5.56 0.82 -4.08
C PHE A 264 -6.55 -0.28 -4.50
N ILE A 265 -7.86 0.01 -4.44
CA ILE A 265 -8.90 -1.01 -4.71
C ILE A 265 -8.84 -1.49 -6.17
N PRO A 266 -8.77 -0.61 -7.19
CA PRO A 266 -8.69 -1.06 -8.57
C PRO A 266 -7.42 -1.87 -8.87
N GLU A 267 -6.28 -1.56 -8.25
CA GLU A 267 -5.04 -2.34 -8.44
C GLU A 267 -5.16 -3.77 -7.93
N ILE A 268 -5.79 -3.98 -6.77
CA ILE A 268 -6.03 -5.32 -6.23
C ILE A 268 -6.98 -6.08 -7.14
N VAL A 269 -8.12 -5.49 -7.50
CA VAL A 269 -9.13 -6.14 -8.35
C VAL A 269 -8.54 -6.48 -9.71
N ARG A 270 -7.80 -5.55 -10.32
CA ARG A 270 -7.08 -5.77 -11.57
C ARG A 270 -6.07 -6.90 -11.46
N GLY A 271 -5.28 -6.92 -10.39
CA GLY A 271 -4.28 -7.95 -10.18
C GLY A 271 -4.86 -9.35 -10.04
N LEU A 272 -5.98 -9.46 -9.32
CA LEU A 272 -6.71 -10.72 -9.19
C LEU A 272 -7.35 -11.16 -10.52
N ASP A 273 -7.91 -10.22 -11.30
CA ASP A 273 -8.49 -10.53 -12.62
C ASP A 273 -7.42 -10.97 -13.64
N GLU A 274 -6.25 -10.35 -13.59
CA GLU A 274 -5.07 -10.70 -14.40
C GLU A 274 -4.33 -11.96 -13.88
N ARG A 275 -4.82 -12.57 -12.79
CA ARG A 275 -4.24 -13.73 -12.11
C ARG A 275 -2.77 -13.58 -11.71
N MET A 276 -2.41 -12.40 -11.22
CA MET A 276 -1.04 -12.11 -10.76
C MET A 276 -0.76 -12.70 -9.38
N SER A 277 0.51 -13.00 -9.11
CA SER A 277 0.91 -13.35 -7.74
C SER A 277 0.68 -12.16 -6.80
N LEU A 278 0.44 -12.43 -5.52
CA LEU A 278 0.27 -11.41 -4.49
C LEU A 278 1.50 -10.51 -4.40
N GLU A 279 2.69 -11.09 -4.53
CA GLU A 279 3.96 -10.36 -4.62
C GLU A 279 3.99 -9.38 -5.78
N ASP A 280 3.54 -9.78 -6.97
CA ASP A 280 3.52 -8.90 -8.14
C ASP A 280 2.46 -7.81 -8.02
N ILE A 281 1.31 -8.09 -7.38
CA ILE A 281 0.31 -7.07 -7.04
C ILE A 281 0.93 -6.02 -6.12
N VAL A 282 1.62 -6.45 -5.07
CA VAL A 282 2.30 -5.55 -4.11
C VAL A 282 3.45 -4.78 -4.78
N ALA A 283 4.27 -5.43 -5.60
CA ALA A 283 5.36 -4.78 -6.32
C ALA A 283 4.84 -3.68 -7.26
N ARG A 284 3.76 -3.96 -7.98
CA ARG A 284 3.09 -2.98 -8.83
C ARG A 284 2.50 -1.80 -8.06
N MET A 285 1.78 -2.04 -6.96
CA MET A 285 1.27 -0.96 -6.12
C MET A 285 2.40 -0.05 -5.60
N ASN A 286 3.54 -0.64 -5.20
CA ASN A 286 4.70 0.13 -4.77
C ASN A 286 5.36 0.93 -5.89
N ARG A 287 5.41 0.38 -7.10
CA ARG A 287 5.94 1.06 -8.28
C ARG A 287 5.05 2.21 -8.74
N ASP A 288 3.74 2.05 -8.64
CA ASP A 288 2.76 3.00 -9.20
C ASP A 288 2.40 4.12 -8.19
N LEU A 289 2.92 4.07 -6.94
CA LEU A 289 2.65 5.05 -5.88
C LEU A 289 3.91 5.71 -5.24
N PRO A 290 4.93 6.12 -6.02
CA PRO A 290 6.19 6.66 -5.50
C PRO A 290 6.04 7.96 -4.70
N LEU A 291 5.10 8.84 -5.09
CA LEU A 291 4.82 10.09 -4.37
C LEU A 291 4.29 9.84 -2.96
N GLU A 292 3.41 8.86 -2.81
CA GLU A 292 2.82 8.54 -1.51
C GLU A 292 3.86 7.86 -0.60
N ILE A 293 4.80 7.08 -1.16
CA ILE A 293 5.96 6.56 -0.42
C ILE A 293 6.82 7.71 0.11
N LEU A 294 7.19 8.67 -0.73
CA LEU A 294 8.07 9.78 -0.33
C LEU A 294 7.41 10.70 0.70
N ARG A 295 6.14 11.04 0.49
CA ARG A 295 5.37 11.87 1.44
C ARG A 295 5.22 11.19 2.80
N GLY A 296 4.79 9.93 2.80
CA GLY A 296 4.64 9.17 4.04
C GLY A 296 5.95 9.03 4.82
N ARG A 297 7.08 8.85 4.14
CA ARG A 297 8.41 8.85 4.77
C ARG A 297 8.78 10.20 5.39
N GLY A 298 8.55 11.29 4.66
CA GLY A 298 8.78 12.63 5.18
C GLY A 298 7.97 12.88 6.45
N GLU A 299 6.71 12.49 6.47
CA GLU A 299 5.85 12.68 7.64
C GLU A 299 6.29 11.81 8.84
N GLU A 300 6.66 10.54 8.64
CA GLU A 300 7.20 9.69 9.72
C GLU A 300 8.47 10.28 10.36
N ILE A 301 9.40 10.76 9.54
CA ILE A 301 10.64 11.36 10.02
C ILE A 301 10.36 12.66 10.79
N ASN A 302 9.51 13.53 10.23
CA ASN A 302 9.34 14.88 10.76
C ASN A 302 8.38 14.96 11.95
N LEU A 303 7.25 14.25 11.86
CA LEU A 303 6.18 14.35 12.85
C LEU A 303 6.41 13.37 14.01
N TYR A 304 6.89 12.16 13.70
CA TYR A 304 7.04 11.09 14.69
C TYR A 304 8.47 10.83 15.11
N ARG A 305 9.46 11.40 14.41
CA ARG A 305 10.90 11.18 14.65
C ARG A 305 11.23 9.69 14.73
N ASN A 306 10.52 8.88 13.94
CA ASN A 306 10.70 7.44 13.94
C ASN A 306 12.09 7.14 13.37
N SER A 307 13.01 6.68 14.23
CA SER A 307 14.39 6.37 13.85
C SER A 307 14.52 5.00 13.18
N THR A 308 13.43 4.25 13.06
CA THR A 308 13.47 2.94 12.41
C THR A 308 13.58 3.12 10.89
N ASN A 309 14.54 2.39 10.29
CA ASN A 309 14.73 2.30 8.85
C ASN A 309 13.58 1.50 8.22
N LEU A 310 12.38 2.07 8.23
CA LEU A 310 11.27 1.49 7.49
C LEU A 310 11.65 1.41 6.00
N PRO A 311 11.29 0.32 5.31
CA PRO A 311 11.71 0.10 3.92
C PRO A 311 11.05 1.13 2.99
N SER A 312 11.74 1.55 1.93
CA SER A 312 11.29 2.50 0.90
C SER A 312 10.15 1.98 0.01
N ARG A 313 9.08 1.46 0.63
CA ARG A 313 7.90 0.92 -0.05
C ARG A 313 6.65 1.20 0.78
N LEU A 314 5.53 1.44 0.11
CA LEU A 314 4.25 1.76 0.75
C LEU A 314 3.62 0.51 1.35
N PHE A 315 3.69 -0.60 0.63
CA PHE A 315 3.07 -1.87 1.00
C PHE A 315 4.12 -2.94 1.31
N ASN A 316 3.86 -3.67 2.38
CA ASN A 316 4.60 -4.85 2.80
C ASN A 316 3.70 -6.08 2.70
N HIS A 317 4.25 -7.18 2.19
CA HIS A 317 3.64 -8.50 2.26
C HIS A 317 4.31 -9.30 3.38
N GLY A 318 3.53 -9.83 4.32
CA GLY A 318 3.95 -10.86 5.27
C GLY A 318 3.29 -12.18 4.88
N SER A 319 4.09 -13.16 4.48
CA SER A 319 3.59 -14.45 4.00
C SER A 319 3.34 -15.42 5.14
N ALA A 320 2.39 -16.33 4.94
CA ALA A 320 2.14 -17.51 5.78
C ALA A 320 3.42 -18.23 6.27
N ASP A 321 4.38 -18.43 5.36
CA ASP A 321 5.62 -19.17 5.62
C ASP A 321 6.67 -18.41 6.46
N SER A 322 6.48 -17.11 6.69
CA SER A 322 7.48 -16.28 7.36
C SER A 322 7.45 -16.35 8.89
N ALA A 323 6.60 -17.20 9.47
CA ALA A 323 6.48 -17.41 10.91
C ALA A 323 7.70 -18.07 11.57
N GLY A 324 8.72 -18.47 10.80
CA GLY A 324 9.87 -19.26 11.30
C GLY A 324 11.25 -18.61 11.23
N THR A 325 11.39 -17.35 10.81
CA THR A 325 12.72 -16.70 10.74
C THR A 325 12.68 -15.26 11.22
N LEU A 326 12.83 -15.09 12.54
CA LEU A 326 13.49 -13.94 13.18
C LEU A 326 14.26 -14.45 14.39
#